data_AF-A0A6C0AD33-F1
#
_entry.id   AF-A0A6C0AD33-F1
#
_cell.length_a   1.000
_cell.length_b   1.000
_cell.length_c   1.000
_cell.angle_alpha   90.00
_cell.angle_beta   90.00
_cell.angle_gamma   90.00
#
_symmetry.space_group_name_H-M   'P 1'
#
loop_
_entity.id
_entity.type
_entity.pdbx_description
1 polymer ?
#
loop_
_entity_poly.entity_id
_entity_poly.type
_entity_poly.pdbx_seq_one_letter_code
_entity_poly.pdbx_strand_id
1 'polypeptide(L)'
;YRLKNFKTNKKHYYLVEYCYFASFIVTIFTAISLKYTIPDWIFVPVFGLVYGPLAYGVFITKDRLYFHSPIHMGTVFLHTSPVLLIWKMRWEEFNCVFSSNEVLWINMKYTIPIYFIWLICYYVFIFLVKRKKVYSDEYSSVFKDHTTNIKSPMYKYFSNSKILNEFIFVGSHLCMSSVLILLSSYLYVSPILSTILPMITVISTVWNSSRKFCIALDNLKKK
;
A
#
# COMPACT_ATOMS: atom_id res chain seq x y z
N TYR A 1 -13.66 -3.88 -15.75
CA TYR A 1 -13.09 -2.62 -16.32
C TYR A 1 -11.59 -2.45 -16.02
N ARG A 2 -11.15 -2.35 -14.76
CA ARG A 2 -9.75 -2.06 -14.37
C ARG A 2 -8.70 -3.05 -14.94
N LEU A 3 -8.94 -4.36 -14.82
CA LEU A 3 -8.05 -5.40 -15.37
C LEU A 3 -7.86 -5.24 -16.90
N LYS A 4 -8.96 -5.02 -17.63
CA LYS A 4 -8.93 -4.77 -19.08
C LYS A 4 -8.06 -3.55 -19.39
N ASN A 5 -8.31 -2.44 -18.72
CA ASN A 5 -7.54 -1.21 -18.91
C ASN A 5 -6.03 -1.39 -18.60
N PHE A 6 -5.69 -2.15 -17.56
CA PHE A 6 -4.29 -2.38 -17.18
C PHE A 6 -3.59 -3.30 -18.17
N LYS A 7 -4.29 -4.30 -18.73
CA LYS A 7 -3.75 -5.12 -19.82
C LYS A 7 -3.51 -4.29 -21.08
N THR A 8 -4.51 -3.52 -21.51
CA THR A 8 -4.42 -2.66 -22.71
C THR A 8 -3.28 -1.63 -22.60
N ASN A 9 -3.09 -1.05 -21.41
CA ASN A 9 -2.03 -0.07 -21.17
C ASN A 9 -0.69 -0.68 -20.71
N LYS A 10 -0.54 -2.01 -20.77
CA LYS A 10 0.69 -2.72 -20.36
C LYS A 10 1.12 -2.42 -18.90
N LYS A 11 0.16 -2.17 -18.01
CA LYS A 11 0.31 -1.89 -16.56
C LYS A 11 -0.20 -3.02 -15.65
N HIS A 12 -0.34 -4.24 -16.15
CA HIS A 12 -0.94 -5.32 -15.37
C HIS A 12 -0.07 -5.79 -14.19
N TYR A 13 1.23 -5.46 -14.17
CA TYR A 13 2.10 -5.76 -13.02
C TYR A 13 1.75 -4.96 -11.77
N TYR A 14 1.08 -3.81 -11.90
CA TYR A 14 0.57 -3.06 -10.74
C TYR A 14 -0.52 -3.83 -9.97
N LEU A 15 -1.09 -4.89 -10.54
CA LEU A 15 -2.09 -5.72 -9.86
C LEU A 15 -1.47 -6.69 -8.85
N VAL A 16 -0.16 -6.89 -8.91
CA VAL A 16 0.60 -7.77 -8.00
C VAL A 16 1.15 -6.98 -6.80
N GLU A 17 0.92 -5.68 -6.78
CA GLU A 17 1.36 -4.79 -5.71
C GLU A 17 0.64 -5.09 -4.40
N TYR A 18 1.32 -4.71 -3.31
CA TYR A 18 0.90 -5.01 -1.94
C TYR A 18 -0.54 -4.58 -1.64
N CYS A 19 -1.00 -3.48 -2.24
CA CYS A 19 -2.35 -2.96 -1.97
C CYS A 19 -3.48 -3.90 -2.39
N TYR A 20 -3.29 -4.67 -3.48
CA TYR A 20 -4.26 -5.68 -3.88
C TYR A 20 -4.24 -6.88 -2.95
N PHE A 21 -3.03 -7.31 -2.55
CA PHE A 21 -2.86 -8.40 -1.60
C PHE A 21 -3.47 -8.08 -0.23
N ALA A 22 -3.17 -6.91 0.34
CA ALA A 22 -3.72 -6.47 1.61
C ALA A 22 -5.25 -6.31 1.55
N SER A 23 -5.79 -5.74 0.47
CA SER A 23 -7.25 -5.65 0.27
C SER A 23 -7.92 -7.04 0.19
N PHE A 24 -7.26 -8.01 -0.45
CA PHE A 24 -7.73 -9.38 -0.51
C PHE A 24 -7.74 -10.05 0.87
N ILE A 25 -6.67 -9.89 1.66
CA ILE A 25 -6.62 -10.35 3.06
C ILE A 25 -7.76 -9.76 3.87
N VAL A 26 -7.97 -8.44 3.79
CA VAL A 26 -9.04 -7.75 4.54
C VAL A 26 -10.42 -8.24 4.12
N THR A 27 -10.62 -8.54 2.84
CA THR A 27 -11.89 -9.09 2.34
C THR A 27 -12.18 -10.47 2.96
N ILE A 28 -11.19 -11.37 2.94
CA ILE A 28 -11.31 -12.69 3.59
C ILE A 28 -11.54 -12.53 5.08
N PHE A 29 -10.72 -11.69 5.72
CA PHE A 29 -10.77 -11.43 7.15
C PHE A 29 -12.17 -10.97 7.60
N THR A 30 -12.73 -9.99 6.89
CA THR A 30 -14.06 -9.45 7.17
C THR A 30 -15.15 -10.50 6.97
N ALA A 31 -15.04 -11.32 5.92
CA ALA A 31 -16.00 -12.41 5.68
C ALA A 31 -16.02 -13.44 6.83
N ILE A 32 -14.86 -13.72 7.42
CA ILE A 32 -14.74 -14.62 8.58
C ILE A 32 -15.28 -13.94 9.85
N SER A 33 -14.95 -12.66 10.08
CA SER A 33 -15.37 -11.94 11.29
C SER A 33 -16.89 -11.71 11.39
N LEU A 34 -17.60 -11.76 10.27
CA LEU A 34 -19.07 -11.72 10.25
C LEU A 34 -19.70 -12.95 10.94
N LYS A 35 -18.97 -14.08 11.01
CA LYS A 35 -19.48 -15.34 11.56
C LYS A 35 -18.80 -15.77 12.85
N TYR A 36 -17.54 -15.38 13.05
CA TYR A 36 -16.72 -15.87 14.14
C TYR A 36 -16.07 -14.73 14.91
N THR A 37 -15.91 -14.93 16.21
CA THR A 37 -15.11 -14.03 17.04
C THR A 37 -13.63 -14.20 16.70
N ILE A 38 -12.99 -13.10 16.34
CA ILE A 38 -11.58 -13.10 15.97
C ILE A 38 -10.72 -12.82 17.20
N PRO A 39 -9.70 -13.65 17.49
CA PRO A 39 -8.72 -13.38 18.53
C PRO A 39 -7.68 -12.33 18.09
N ASP A 40 -7.12 -11.61 19.07
CA ASP A 40 -6.11 -10.56 18.85
C ASP A 40 -4.94 -10.97 17.96
N TRP A 41 -4.44 -12.19 18.11
CA TRP A 41 -3.27 -12.66 17.36
C TRP A 41 -3.53 -12.79 15.85
N ILE A 42 -4.80 -12.76 15.41
CA ILE A 42 -5.19 -12.67 13.99
C ILE A 42 -5.52 -11.22 13.62
N PHE A 43 -6.23 -10.49 14.47
CA PHE A 43 -6.65 -9.11 14.16
C PHE A 43 -5.46 -8.14 14.11
N VAL A 44 -4.57 -8.18 15.11
CA VAL A 44 -3.41 -7.28 15.20
C VAL A 44 -2.54 -7.36 13.94
N PRO A 45 -2.23 -8.54 13.37
CA PRO A 45 -1.48 -8.59 12.13
C PRO A 45 -2.20 -7.99 10.94
N VAL A 46 -3.51 -8.24 10.79
CA VAL A 46 -4.31 -7.60 9.74
C VAL A 46 -4.30 -6.08 9.91
N PHE A 47 -4.43 -5.60 11.15
CA PHE A 47 -4.30 -4.18 11.47
C PHE A 47 -2.93 -3.65 11.06
N GLY A 48 -1.83 -4.33 11.41
CA GLY A 48 -0.48 -3.89 11.07
C GLY A 48 -0.20 -3.86 9.56
N LEU A 49 -0.73 -4.84 8.81
CA LEU A 49 -0.64 -4.86 7.34
C LEU A 49 -1.36 -3.67 6.69
N VAL A 50 -2.48 -3.25 7.27
CA VAL A 50 -3.38 -2.20 6.76
C VAL A 50 -2.94 -0.80 7.20
N TYR A 51 -2.75 -0.60 8.49
CA TYR A 51 -2.33 0.67 9.08
C TYR A 51 -0.84 0.97 8.91
N GLY A 52 -0.02 -0.05 8.61
CA GLY A 52 1.37 0.10 8.23
C GLY A 52 1.53 0.34 6.73
N PRO A 53 2.15 -0.57 5.97
CA PRO A 53 2.55 -0.32 4.58
C PRO A 53 1.39 0.05 3.62
N LEU A 54 0.17 -0.45 3.84
CA LEU A 54 -0.95 -0.15 2.95
C LEU A 54 -1.39 1.32 3.05
N ALA A 55 -1.68 1.82 4.26
CA ALA A 55 -2.14 3.19 4.46
C ALA A 55 -1.12 4.21 3.94
N TYR A 56 0.17 3.99 4.24
CA TYR A 56 1.24 4.90 3.84
C TYR A 56 1.59 4.82 2.36
N GLY A 57 1.14 3.77 1.66
CA GLY A 57 1.27 3.63 0.22
C GLY A 57 0.82 4.88 -0.54
N VAL A 58 -0.27 5.53 -0.10
CA VAL A 58 -0.83 6.75 -0.70
C VAL A 58 0.16 7.91 -0.73
N PHE A 59 0.96 8.08 0.32
CA PHE A 59 1.95 9.15 0.39
C PHE A 59 3.13 8.88 -0.52
N ILE A 60 3.55 7.61 -0.61
CA ILE A 60 4.68 7.16 -1.42
C ILE A 60 4.34 7.26 -2.90
N THR A 61 3.19 6.74 -3.31
CA THR A 61 2.70 6.75 -4.70
C THR A 61 2.17 8.12 -5.11
N LYS A 62 1.93 9.02 -4.15
CA LYS A 62 1.30 10.34 -4.35
C LYS A 62 -0.03 10.19 -5.08
N ASP A 63 -0.87 9.29 -4.59
CA ASP A 63 -2.16 9.02 -5.20
C ASP A 63 -3.04 10.27 -5.25
N ARG A 64 -3.89 10.33 -6.27
CA ARG A 64 -4.69 11.51 -6.63
C ARG A 64 -6.13 11.10 -6.82
N LEU A 65 -7.04 11.77 -6.15
CA LEU A 65 -8.46 11.53 -6.31
C LEU A 65 -9.02 12.37 -7.47
N TYR A 66 -9.30 11.71 -8.60
CA TYR A 66 -10.02 12.31 -9.73
C TYR A 66 -11.40 11.68 -9.85
N PHE A 67 -12.45 12.43 -9.52
CA PHE A 67 -13.83 11.92 -9.57
C PHE A 67 -14.26 11.48 -10.98
N HIS A 68 -13.64 11.99 -12.03
CA HIS A 68 -13.91 11.59 -13.42
C HIS A 68 -13.06 10.39 -13.89
N SER A 69 -12.15 9.85 -13.06
CA SER A 69 -11.28 8.75 -13.46
C SER A 69 -11.46 7.52 -12.55
N PRO A 70 -12.21 6.50 -13.01
CA PRO A 70 -12.44 5.28 -12.24
C PRO A 70 -11.15 4.56 -11.84
N ILE A 71 -10.08 4.72 -12.62
CA ILE A 71 -8.76 4.14 -12.30
C ILE A 71 -8.14 4.83 -11.08
N HIS A 72 -8.16 6.15 -11.03
CA HIS A 72 -7.57 6.89 -9.92
C HIS A 72 -8.41 6.75 -8.66
N MET A 73 -9.74 6.84 -8.78
CA MET A 73 -10.65 6.53 -7.66
C MET A 73 -10.43 5.11 -7.13
N GLY A 74 -10.33 4.12 -8.02
CA GLY A 74 -10.11 2.74 -7.62
C GLY A 74 -8.78 2.53 -6.90
N THR A 75 -7.72 3.28 -7.25
CA THR A 75 -6.47 3.22 -6.49
C THR A 75 -6.65 3.82 -5.10
N VAL A 76 -7.22 5.02 -4.99
CA VAL A 76 -7.49 5.65 -3.68
C VAL A 76 -8.33 4.72 -2.81
N PHE A 77 -9.40 4.14 -3.38
CA PHE A 77 -10.29 3.22 -2.67
C PHE A 77 -9.59 1.96 -2.17
N LEU A 78 -8.65 1.38 -2.94
CA LEU A 78 -7.86 0.22 -2.53
C LEU A 78 -6.96 0.51 -1.32
N HIS A 79 -6.57 1.76 -1.10
CA HIS A 79 -5.79 2.15 0.07
C HIS A 79 -6.67 2.63 1.23
N THR A 80 -7.77 3.35 0.97
CA THR A 80 -8.57 3.97 2.03
C THR A 80 -9.65 3.05 2.60
N SER A 81 -10.32 2.26 1.76
CA SER A 81 -11.42 1.41 2.23
C SER A 81 -10.98 0.34 3.25
N PRO A 82 -9.83 -0.35 3.11
CA PRO A 82 -9.42 -1.34 4.10
C PRO A 82 -9.05 -0.67 5.43
N VAL A 83 -8.44 0.53 5.38
CA VAL A 83 -8.08 1.30 6.57
C VAL A 83 -9.33 1.71 7.35
N LEU A 84 -10.35 2.26 6.67
CA LEU A 84 -11.62 2.64 7.30
C LEU A 84 -12.37 1.43 7.88
N LEU A 85 -12.35 0.29 7.18
CA LEU A 85 -12.99 -0.92 7.65
C LEU A 85 -12.32 -1.46 8.92
N ILE A 86 -10.99 -1.56 8.92
CA ILE A 86 -10.22 -2.00 10.09
C ILE A 86 -10.33 -1.01 11.25
N TRP A 87 -10.38 0.31 10.97
CA TRP A 87 -10.68 1.33 11.98
C TRP A 87 -12.00 1.03 12.68
N LYS A 88 -13.06 0.83 11.89
CA LYS A 88 -14.40 0.54 12.40
C LYS A 88 -14.40 -0.72 13.25
N MET A 89 -13.78 -1.80 12.75
CA MET A 89 -13.70 -3.06 13.49
C MET A 89 -12.94 -2.94 14.82
N ARG A 90 -11.92 -2.07 14.89
CA ARG A 90 -11.12 -1.88 16.12
C ARG A 90 -11.86 -1.10 17.20
N TRP A 91 -12.63 -0.09 16.81
CA TRP A 91 -13.17 0.93 17.73
C TRP A 91 -14.69 0.89 17.92
N GLU A 92 -15.42 0.19 17.05
CA GLU A 92 -16.85 -0.08 17.20
C GLU A 92 -17.11 -1.55 17.55
N GLU A 93 -18.34 -1.87 17.95
CA GLU A 93 -18.77 -3.20 18.39
C GLU A 93 -18.72 -4.23 17.23
N PHE A 94 -17.54 -4.82 17.03
CA PHE A 94 -17.34 -6.00 16.20
C PHE A 94 -16.99 -7.22 17.06
N ASN A 95 -17.20 -8.43 16.52
CA ASN A 95 -16.84 -9.71 17.13
C ASN A 95 -15.32 -9.90 17.22
N CYS A 96 -14.61 -9.01 17.90
CA CYS A 96 -13.16 -9.04 18.04
C CYS A 96 -12.82 -8.75 19.51
N VAL A 97 -12.04 -9.64 20.12
CA VAL A 97 -11.55 -9.46 21.48
C VAL A 97 -10.23 -8.71 21.40
N PHE A 98 -10.10 -7.60 22.13
CA PHE A 98 -8.94 -6.72 22.05
C PHE A 98 -8.17 -6.59 23.37
N SER A 99 -6.91 -7.03 23.37
CA SER A 99 -5.94 -6.87 24.45
C SER A 99 -4.83 -5.90 24.04
N SER A 100 -4.59 -4.89 24.86
CA SER A 100 -3.63 -3.80 24.57
C SER A 100 -2.17 -4.16 24.87
N ASN A 101 -1.90 -5.16 25.70
CA ASN A 101 -0.60 -5.25 26.38
C ASN A 101 0.50 -5.93 25.55
N GLU A 102 0.14 -6.61 24.45
CA GLU A 102 1.09 -7.40 23.65
C GLU A 102 1.12 -7.01 22.16
N VAL A 103 0.46 -5.92 21.78
CA VAL A 103 0.24 -5.54 20.38
C VAL A 103 1.55 -5.43 19.59
N LEU A 104 2.57 -4.79 20.17
CA LEU A 104 3.88 -4.64 19.54
C LEU A 104 4.51 -6.00 19.22
N TRP A 105 4.51 -6.91 20.20
CA TRP A 105 5.08 -8.24 20.07
C TRP A 105 4.30 -9.09 19.06
N ILE A 106 2.97 -9.05 19.09
CA ILE A 106 2.12 -9.73 18.13
C ILE A 106 2.39 -9.20 16.71
N ASN A 107 2.52 -7.88 16.54
CA ASN A 107 2.85 -7.28 15.25
C ASN A 107 4.22 -7.75 14.73
N MET A 108 5.25 -7.74 15.58
CA MET A 108 6.58 -8.21 15.20
C MET A 108 6.59 -9.70 14.86
N LYS A 109 5.88 -10.52 15.66
CA LYS A 109 5.87 -11.98 15.54
C LYS A 109 5.10 -12.47 14.33
N TYR A 110 4.01 -11.81 13.93
CA TYR A 110 3.12 -12.33 12.89
C TYR A 110 3.01 -11.42 11.67
N THR A 111 2.96 -10.09 11.83
CA THR A 111 2.80 -9.15 10.71
C THR A 111 4.04 -9.11 9.82
N ILE A 112 5.23 -9.00 10.42
CA ILE A 112 6.49 -8.94 9.67
C ILE A 112 6.69 -10.22 8.84
N PRO A 113 6.53 -11.45 9.38
CA PRO A 113 6.62 -12.66 8.58
C PRO A 113 5.60 -12.74 7.43
N ILE A 114 4.34 -12.34 7.66
CA ILE A 114 3.34 -12.33 6.58
C ILE A 114 3.75 -11.37 5.46
N TYR A 115 4.20 -10.16 5.82
CA TYR A 115 4.70 -9.20 4.85
C TYR A 115 5.93 -9.73 4.11
N PHE A 116 6.85 -10.39 4.83
CA PHE A 116 8.06 -10.97 4.27
C PHE A 116 7.75 -12.10 3.28
N ILE A 117 6.79 -12.97 3.59
CA ILE A 117 6.29 -14.01 2.67
C ILE A 117 5.76 -13.36 1.39
N TRP A 118 4.92 -12.32 1.50
CA TRP A 118 4.45 -11.59 0.33
C TRP A 118 5.61 -11.00 -0.48
N LEU A 119 6.60 -10.41 0.19
CA LEU A 119 7.75 -9.80 -0.47
C LEU A 119 8.61 -10.83 -1.22
N ILE A 120 8.80 -12.04 -0.66
CA ILE A 120 9.46 -13.16 -1.35
C ILE A 120 8.65 -13.56 -2.58
N CYS A 121 7.33 -13.77 -2.44
CA CYS A 121 6.47 -14.12 -3.56
C CYS A 121 6.51 -13.05 -4.67
N TYR A 122 6.49 -11.78 -4.29
CA TYR A 122 6.64 -10.65 -5.21
C TYR A 122 7.98 -10.70 -5.93
N TYR A 123 9.09 -10.91 -5.19
CA TYR A 123 10.42 -10.98 -5.75
C TYR A 123 10.54 -12.11 -6.79
N VAL A 124 10.12 -13.31 -6.41
CA VAL A 124 10.13 -14.48 -7.31
C VAL A 124 9.29 -14.20 -8.56
N PHE A 125 8.08 -13.69 -8.39
CA PHE A 125 7.19 -13.46 -9.53
C PHE A 125 7.71 -12.35 -10.47
N ILE A 126 8.12 -11.21 -9.94
CA ILE A 126 8.52 -10.04 -10.74
C ILE A 126 9.94 -10.21 -11.30
N PHE A 127 10.91 -10.56 -10.46
CA PHE A 127 12.32 -10.54 -10.83
C PHE A 127 12.89 -11.87 -11.31
N LEU A 128 12.28 -13.01 -10.94
CA LEU A 128 12.70 -14.31 -11.48
C LEU A 128 11.84 -14.73 -12.67
N VAL A 129 10.51 -14.69 -12.54
CA VAL A 129 9.60 -15.17 -13.60
C VAL A 129 9.36 -14.13 -14.69
N LYS A 130 9.18 -12.85 -14.33
CA LYS A 130 8.79 -11.79 -15.28
C LYS A 130 9.92 -10.82 -15.64
N ARG A 131 11.17 -11.13 -15.28
CA ARG A 131 12.35 -10.29 -15.45
C ARG A 131 12.43 -9.62 -16.83
N LYS A 132 12.38 -10.42 -17.90
CA LYS A 132 12.50 -9.92 -19.28
C LYS A 132 11.45 -8.86 -19.62
N LYS A 133 10.23 -9.01 -19.11
CA LYS A 133 9.13 -8.08 -19.36
C LYS A 133 9.23 -6.82 -18.50
N VAL A 134 9.65 -6.96 -17.24
CA VAL A 134 9.83 -5.82 -16.32
C VAL A 134 10.88 -4.83 -16.81
N TYR A 135 11.97 -5.35 -17.40
CA TYR A 135 13.03 -4.52 -17.99
C TYR A 135 12.76 -4.07 -19.42
N SER A 136 11.69 -4.55 -20.07
CA SER A 136 11.34 -4.07 -21.41
C SER A 136 10.73 -2.68 -21.35
N ASP A 137 10.90 -1.90 -22.43
CA ASP A 137 10.32 -0.56 -22.49
C ASP A 137 8.79 -0.54 -22.60
N GLU A 138 8.22 -1.67 -23.02
CA GLU A 138 6.80 -1.81 -23.28
C GLU A 138 5.92 -1.89 -22.03
N TYR A 139 6.44 -2.42 -20.91
CA TYR A 139 5.67 -2.60 -19.69
C TYR A 139 6.05 -1.57 -18.63
N SER A 140 5.06 -1.14 -17.84
CA SER A 140 5.31 -0.33 -16.64
C SER A 140 5.06 -1.15 -15.38
N SER A 141 5.86 -0.87 -14.35
CA SER A 141 5.80 -1.49 -13.02
C SER A 141 6.25 -0.49 -11.97
N VAL A 142 5.90 -0.71 -10.70
CA VAL A 142 6.34 0.16 -9.60
C VAL A 142 7.86 0.20 -9.50
N PHE A 143 8.52 -0.95 -9.66
CA PHE A 143 9.99 -1.03 -9.74
C PHE A 143 10.56 -0.12 -10.84
N LYS A 144 10.01 -0.22 -12.06
CA LYS A 144 10.46 0.60 -13.19
C LYS A 144 10.24 2.09 -12.90
N ASP A 145 9.07 2.46 -12.39
CA ASP A 145 8.77 3.85 -12.04
C ASP A 145 9.74 4.39 -10.97
N HIS A 146 10.14 3.59 -9.99
CA HIS A 146 11.07 4.03 -8.94
C HIS A 146 12.53 4.12 -9.42
N THR A 147 12.92 3.27 -10.37
CA THR A 147 14.28 3.21 -10.89
C THR A 147 14.55 4.21 -12.01
N THR A 148 13.54 4.56 -12.83
CA THR A 148 13.73 5.46 -13.97
C THR A 148 13.25 6.89 -13.70
N ASN A 149 12.36 7.10 -12.73
CA ASN A 149 11.87 8.43 -12.42
C ASN A 149 12.84 9.16 -11.48
N ILE A 150 13.56 10.16 -12.02
CA ILE A 150 14.52 11.01 -11.30
C ILE A 150 13.92 11.69 -10.06
N LYS A 151 12.58 11.83 -10.01
CA LYS A 151 11.87 12.42 -8.87
C LYS A 151 11.64 11.46 -7.70
N SER A 152 12.00 10.18 -7.84
CA SER A 152 11.97 9.21 -6.75
C SER A 152 13.09 9.52 -5.75
N PRO A 153 12.82 9.61 -4.44
CA PRO A 153 13.87 9.78 -3.43
C PRO A 153 14.95 8.69 -3.51
N MET A 154 14.57 7.50 -3.98
CA MET A 154 15.45 6.36 -4.13
C MET A 154 16.33 6.40 -5.39
N TYR A 155 16.03 7.28 -6.35
CA TYR A 155 16.71 7.31 -7.65
C TYR A 155 18.24 7.39 -7.52
N LYS A 156 18.72 8.19 -6.56
CA LYS A 156 20.15 8.44 -6.32
C LYS A 156 20.93 7.19 -5.87
N TYR A 157 20.25 6.19 -5.33
CA TYR A 157 20.88 4.97 -4.84
C TYR A 157 20.90 3.87 -5.91
N PHE A 158 20.12 4.01 -6.98
CA PHE A 158 20.14 3.05 -8.07
C PHE A 158 21.41 3.20 -8.91
N SER A 159 21.98 2.05 -9.26
CA SER A 159 23.23 1.91 -10.00
C SER A 159 22.97 1.41 -11.43
N ASN A 160 24.03 1.26 -12.21
CA ASN A 160 23.96 0.59 -13.52
C ASN A 160 23.74 -0.93 -13.41
N SER A 161 23.88 -1.52 -12.22
CA SER A 161 23.67 -2.95 -12.00
C SER A 161 22.18 -3.27 -11.79
N LYS A 162 21.62 -4.06 -12.70
CA LYS A 162 20.22 -4.53 -12.62
C LYS A 162 19.94 -5.26 -11.31
N ILE A 163 20.81 -6.21 -10.93
CA ILE A 163 20.66 -7.03 -9.73
C ILE A 163 20.72 -6.15 -8.47
N LEU A 164 21.66 -5.22 -8.40
CA LEU A 164 21.78 -4.33 -7.25
C LEU A 164 20.51 -3.47 -7.09
N ASN A 165 19.92 -3.00 -8.20
CA ASN A 165 18.68 -2.23 -8.16
C ASN A 165 17.49 -3.06 -7.66
N GLU A 166 17.41 -4.34 -8.03
CA GLU A 166 16.39 -5.27 -7.50
C GLU A 166 16.52 -5.38 -5.97
N PHE A 167 17.74 -5.60 -5.45
CA PHE A 167 17.98 -5.69 -4.01
C PHE A 167 17.72 -4.39 -3.27
N ILE A 168 18.13 -3.24 -3.82
CA ILE A 168 17.87 -1.93 -3.21
C ILE A 168 16.37 -1.68 -3.11
N PHE A 169 15.61 -2.00 -4.16
CA PHE A 169 14.16 -1.85 -4.18
C PHE A 169 13.47 -2.77 -3.15
N VAL A 170 13.83 -4.04 -3.11
CA VAL A 170 13.24 -5.00 -2.17
C VAL A 170 13.63 -4.68 -0.73
N GLY A 171 14.90 -4.32 -0.50
CA GLY A 171 15.44 -3.94 0.79
C GLY A 171 14.79 -2.68 1.35
N SER A 172 14.53 -1.67 0.50
CA SER A 172 13.82 -0.47 0.94
C SER A 172 12.36 -0.78 1.29
N HIS A 173 11.69 -1.61 0.50
CA HIS A 173 10.33 -2.08 0.80
C HIS A 173 10.28 -2.79 2.14
N LEU A 174 11.23 -3.68 2.43
CA LEU A 174 11.29 -4.40 3.71
C LEU A 174 11.54 -3.44 4.88
N CYS A 175 12.55 -2.58 4.76
CA CYS A 175 12.94 -1.64 5.82
C CYS A 175 11.80 -0.67 6.15
N MET A 176 11.28 0.01 5.13
CA MET A 176 10.19 0.97 5.30
C MET A 176 8.93 0.29 5.85
N SER A 177 8.55 -0.88 5.32
CA SER A 177 7.35 -1.57 5.80
C SER A 177 7.50 -2.08 7.22
N SER A 178 8.70 -2.51 7.63
CA SER A 178 8.97 -2.91 9.01
C SER A 178 8.80 -1.73 9.98
N VAL A 179 9.34 -0.56 9.63
CA VAL A 179 9.15 0.67 10.41
C VAL A 179 7.67 1.05 10.50
N LEU A 180 6.93 0.96 9.39
CA LEU A 180 5.50 1.29 9.37
C LEU A 180 4.64 0.28 10.15
N ILE A 181 5.01 -1.01 10.14
CA ILE A 181 4.36 -2.03 10.98
C ILE A 181 4.62 -1.73 12.46
N LEU A 182 5.84 -1.34 12.84
CA LEU A 182 6.12 -0.91 14.21
C LEU A 182 5.27 0.31 14.60
N LEU A 183 5.19 1.31 13.71
CA LEU A 183 4.38 2.51 13.91
C LEU A 183 2.88 2.16 14.08
N SER A 184 2.38 1.18 13.33
CA SER A 184 0.99 0.73 13.44
C SER A 184 0.63 0.22 14.84
N SER A 185 1.60 -0.29 15.60
CA SER A 185 1.38 -0.74 16.99
C SER A 185 0.98 0.43 17.90
N TYR A 186 1.55 1.61 17.69
CA TYR A 186 1.17 2.83 18.42
C TYR A 186 -0.22 3.32 17.99
N LEU A 187 -0.53 3.23 16.69
CA LEU A 187 -1.85 3.58 16.18
C LEU A 187 -2.93 2.68 16.77
N TYR A 188 -2.66 1.38 16.93
CA TYR A 188 -3.59 0.40 17.49
C TYR A 188 -4.08 0.73 18.91
N VAL A 189 -3.23 1.34 19.73
CA VAL A 189 -3.54 1.66 21.13
C VAL A 189 -4.33 2.96 21.24
N SER A 190 -4.17 3.89 20.29
CA SER A 190 -4.81 5.21 20.37
C SER A 190 -5.94 5.39 19.34
N PRO A 191 -7.20 5.57 19.78
CA PRO A 191 -8.31 5.83 18.86
C PRO A 191 -8.13 7.13 18.08
N ILE A 192 -7.55 8.15 18.71
CA ILE A 192 -7.29 9.45 18.09
C ILE A 192 -6.29 9.30 16.94
N LEU A 193 -5.13 8.67 17.20
CA LEU A 193 -4.11 8.49 16.16
C LEU A 193 -4.61 7.59 15.02
N SER A 194 -5.33 6.51 15.36
CA SER A 194 -5.98 5.62 14.40
C SER A 194 -6.98 6.36 13.49
N THR A 195 -7.64 7.40 14.00
CA THR A 195 -8.62 8.22 13.27
C THR A 195 -7.95 9.27 12.38
N ILE A 196 -6.86 9.88 12.86
CA ILE A 196 -6.12 10.92 12.13
C ILE A 196 -5.51 10.38 10.84
N LEU A 197 -4.93 9.17 10.86
CA LEU A 197 -4.25 8.62 9.68
C LEU A 197 -5.15 8.51 8.43
N PRO A 198 -6.34 7.89 8.46
CA PRO A 198 -7.23 7.83 7.30
C PRO A 198 -7.68 9.22 6.85
N MET A 199 -7.91 10.17 7.76
CA MET A 199 -8.23 11.55 7.40
C MET A 199 -7.10 12.21 6.60
N ILE A 200 -5.86 12.13 7.11
CA ILE A 200 -4.68 12.67 6.42
C ILE A 200 -4.49 11.99 5.06
N THR A 201 -4.77 10.68 4.97
CA THR A 201 -4.69 9.92 3.72
C THR A 201 -5.66 10.49 2.68
N VAL A 202 -6.94 10.65 3.04
CA VAL A 202 -7.95 11.22 2.13
C VAL A 202 -7.59 12.65 1.74
N ILE A 203 -7.28 13.51 2.71
CA ILE A 203 -6.89 14.91 2.47
C ILE A 203 -5.70 14.98 1.51
N SER A 204 -4.70 14.12 1.69
CA SER A 204 -3.51 14.10 0.82
C SER A 204 -3.86 13.72 -0.62
N THR A 205 -4.80 12.80 -0.85
CA THR A 205 -5.23 12.46 -2.22
C THR A 205 -5.99 13.60 -2.91
N VAL A 206 -6.77 14.36 -2.15
CA VAL A 206 -7.47 15.56 -2.64
C VAL A 206 -6.46 16.66 -2.93
N TRP A 207 -5.53 16.92 -2.01
CA TRP A 207 -4.47 17.91 -2.16
C TRP A 207 -3.61 17.65 -3.41
N ASN A 208 -3.15 16.41 -3.59
CA ASN A 208 -2.37 16.02 -4.75
C ASN A 208 -3.14 16.21 -6.08
N SER A 209 -4.46 16.02 -6.04
CA SER A 209 -5.35 16.25 -7.18
C SER A 209 -5.43 17.74 -7.52
N SER A 210 -5.76 18.59 -6.54
CA SER A 210 -5.86 20.04 -6.68
C SER A 210 -4.57 20.66 -7.18
N ARG A 211 -3.42 20.27 -6.62
CA ARG A 211 -2.11 20.77 -7.07
C ARG A 211 -1.86 20.52 -8.55
N LYS A 212 -2.22 19.33 -9.07
CA LYS A 212 -2.04 19.03 -10.49
C LYS A 212 -2.97 19.85 -11.38
N PHE A 213 -4.19 20.12 -10.90
CA PHE A 213 -5.14 20.99 -11.60
C PHE A 213 -4.61 22.43 -11.71
N CYS A 214 -4.09 23.00 -10.62
CA CYS A 214 -3.49 24.34 -10.65
C CYS A 214 -2.31 24.43 -11.65
N ILE A 215 -1.41 23.43 -11.63
CA ILE A 215 -0.29 23.39 -12.59
C ILE A 215 -0.79 23.32 -14.04
N ALA A 216 -1.88 22.58 -14.30
CA ALA A 216 -2.46 22.50 -15.64
C ALA A 216 -3.05 23.86 -16.08
N LEU A 217 -3.75 24.56 -15.18
CA LEU A 217 -4.27 25.91 -15.46
C LEU A 217 -3.17 26.92 -15.75
N ASP A 218 -2.09 26.92 -14.97
CA ASP A 218 -0.96 27.84 -15.20
C ASP A 218 -0.28 27.59 -16.54
N ASN A 219 -0.18 26.33 -16.97
CA ASN A 219 0.36 25.98 -18.28
C ASN A 219 -0.55 26.41 -19.43
N LEU A 220 -1.87 26.46 -19.22
CA LEU A 220 -2.82 26.99 -20.21
C LEU A 220 -2.73 28.51 -20.33
N LYS A 221 -2.53 29.23 -19.22
CA LYS A 221 -2.36 30.69 -19.22
C LYS A 221 -1.07 31.17 -19.90
N LYS A 222 -0.06 30.30 -20.02
CA LYS A 222 1.23 30.60 -20.67
C LYS A 222 1.24 30.33 -22.18
N LYS A 223 0.16 29.78 -22.72
CA LYS A 223 -0.04 29.55 -24.16
C LYS A 223 -0.94 30.63 -24.73
#